data_AF-A0A960J477-F1
#
_entry.id   AF-A0A960J477-F1
#
_cell.length_a   1.000
_cell.length_b   1.000
_cell.length_c   1.000
_cell.angle_alpha   90.00
_cell.angle_beta   90.00
_cell.angle_gamma   90.00
#
_symmetry.space_group_name_H-M   'P 1'
#
loop_
_entity.id
_entity.type
_entity.pdbx_description
1 polymer ?
#
loop_
_entity_poly.entity_id
_entity_poly.type
_entity_poly.pdbx_seq_one_letter_code
_entity_poly.pdbx_strand_id
1 'polypeptide(L)'
;MHVDPDALLSIVDALGAVELAEHDLSQVVDDASVGVTTLMGATGTGVMLADDDAVLRYVSATDPVAARLEEIQEQTGVGPCIDCVVANELVITQDLTADDRWPLVGRALAGAGVRSLIGAPVLLGGAPIGSLNVYDAEPGRWDDSDLHAAGVLAASFSALLEQAVRVRSGDRLVDQLQRALD
;
A
#
# COMPACT_ATOMS: atom_id res chain seq x y z
N MET A 1 2.78 -16.94 -10.79
CA MET A 1 2.77 -16.48 -12.21
C MET A 1 4.12 -15.79 -12.43
N HIS A 2 4.86 -16.05 -13.50
CA HIS A 2 6.17 -15.38 -13.67
C HIS A 2 5.92 -13.91 -14.02
N VAL A 3 6.22 -13.00 -13.09
CA VAL A 3 6.09 -11.57 -13.34
C VAL A 3 7.17 -11.17 -14.34
N ASP A 4 6.75 -10.72 -15.51
CA ASP A 4 7.64 -10.28 -16.58
C ASP A 4 8.40 -9.01 -16.15
N PRO A 5 9.74 -9.00 -16.15
CA PRO A 5 10.54 -7.82 -15.81
C PRO A 5 10.20 -6.57 -16.64
N ASP A 6 9.82 -6.74 -17.92
CA ASP A 6 9.42 -5.62 -18.77
C ASP A 6 8.04 -5.08 -18.37
N ALA A 7 7.15 -5.98 -17.93
CA ALA A 7 5.89 -5.57 -17.32
C ALA A 7 6.18 -4.79 -16.03
N LEU A 8 7.10 -5.26 -15.19
CA LEU A 8 7.48 -4.59 -13.93
C LEU A 8 8.12 -3.20 -14.15
N LEU A 9 8.88 -3.00 -15.22
CA LEU A 9 9.38 -1.66 -15.58
C LEU A 9 8.25 -0.75 -16.07
N SER A 10 7.39 -1.25 -16.96
CA SER A 10 6.20 -0.53 -17.44
C SER A 10 5.25 -0.15 -16.30
N ILE A 11 5.17 -1.01 -15.27
CA ILE A 11 4.44 -0.83 -14.03
C ILE A 11 4.97 0.37 -13.24
N VAL A 12 6.29 0.43 -13.04
CA VAL A 12 6.94 1.54 -12.34
C VAL A 12 6.78 2.84 -13.13
N ASP A 13 6.87 2.78 -14.46
CA ASP A 13 6.65 3.95 -15.33
C ASP A 13 5.20 4.45 -15.26
N ALA A 14 4.22 3.55 -15.23
CA ALA A 14 2.80 3.90 -15.10
C ALA A 14 2.51 4.58 -13.76
N LEU A 15 3.11 4.08 -12.67
CA LEU A 15 3.05 4.73 -11.36
C LEU A 15 3.79 6.08 -11.38
N GLY A 16 4.97 6.15 -11.99
CA GLY A 16 5.78 7.36 -12.14
C GLY A 16 5.13 8.46 -13.01
N ALA A 17 4.23 8.09 -13.93
CA ALA A 17 3.54 9.00 -14.83
C ALA A 17 2.39 9.77 -14.16
N VAL A 18 2.07 9.49 -12.90
CA VAL A 18 1.06 10.26 -12.15
C VAL A 18 1.58 11.68 -11.92
N GLU A 19 1.03 12.65 -12.66
CA GLU A 19 1.40 14.06 -12.55
C GLU A 19 0.92 14.67 -11.22
N LEU A 20 1.84 14.78 -10.26
CA LEU A 20 1.58 15.25 -8.89
C LEU A 20 1.25 16.75 -8.79
N ALA A 21 1.49 17.55 -9.83
CA ALA A 21 1.31 19.00 -9.78
C ALA A 21 -0.17 19.43 -9.81
N GLU A 22 -1.06 18.60 -10.36
CA GLU A 22 -2.49 18.92 -10.51
C GLU A 22 -3.41 18.04 -9.65
N HIS A 23 -2.91 16.90 -9.13
CA HIS A 23 -3.74 15.91 -8.41
C HIS A 23 -3.63 16.05 -6.88
N ASP A 24 -4.73 15.82 -6.18
CA ASP A 24 -4.69 15.64 -4.73
C ASP A 24 -3.98 14.31 -4.38
N LEU A 25 -3.28 14.28 -3.25
CA LEU A 25 -2.53 13.12 -2.78
C LEU A 25 -3.45 11.90 -2.60
N SER A 26 -4.69 12.11 -2.18
CA SER A 26 -5.71 11.07 -2.07
C SER A 26 -5.93 10.36 -3.41
N GLN A 27 -6.12 11.12 -4.49
CA GLN A 27 -6.34 10.61 -5.83
C GLN A 27 -5.11 9.88 -6.38
N VAL A 28 -3.91 10.40 -6.14
CA VAL A 28 -2.65 9.73 -6.51
C VAL A 28 -2.55 8.35 -5.85
N VAL A 29 -2.91 8.27 -4.56
CA VAL A 29 -2.88 7.01 -3.80
C VAL A 29 -3.95 6.03 -4.32
N ASP A 30 -5.14 6.51 -4.65
CA ASP A 30 -6.22 5.71 -5.23
C ASP A 30 -5.82 5.14 -6.61
N ASP A 31 -5.32 6.00 -7.51
CA ASP A 31 -4.89 5.60 -8.85
C ASP A 31 -3.73 4.59 -8.79
N ALA A 32 -2.78 4.81 -7.89
CA ALA A 32 -1.69 3.88 -7.66
C ALA A 32 -2.17 2.54 -7.10
N SER A 33 -3.15 2.53 -6.20
CA SER A 33 -3.75 1.30 -5.65
C SER A 33 -4.45 0.49 -6.74
N VAL A 34 -5.21 1.16 -7.63
CA VAL A 34 -5.84 0.52 -8.80
C VAL A 34 -4.79 -0.04 -9.77
N GLY A 35 -3.71 0.71 -10.00
CA GLY A 35 -2.55 0.27 -10.75
C GLY A 35 -1.99 -1.03 -10.17
N VAL A 36 -1.63 -1.04 -8.88
CA VAL A 36 -1.09 -2.22 -8.19
C VAL A 36 -2.01 -3.43 -8.32
N THR A 37 -3.31 -3.29 -8.08
CA THR A 37 -4.28 -4.40 -8.24
C THR A 37 -4.24 -4.98 -9.65
N THR A 38 -4.27 -4.13 -10.66
CA THR A 38 -4.26 -4.54 -12.07
C THR A 38 -2.98 -5.27 -12.43
N LEU A 39 -1.85 -4.76 -11.93
CA LEU A 39 -0.51 -5.18 -12.31
C LEU A 39 -0.09 -6.48 -11.63
N MET A 40 -0.53 -6.68 -10.38
CA MET A 40 -0.37 -7.93 -9.66
C MET A 40 -1.36 -9.02 -10.11
N GLY A 41 -2.37 -8.66 -10.91
CA GLY A 41 -3.48 -9.54 -11.24
C GLY A 41 -4.16 -10.07 -9.98
N ALA A 42 -4.33 -9.17 -9.00
CA ALA A 42 -4.88 -9.44 -7.68
C ALA A 42 -6.39 -9.18 -7.64
N THR A 43 -7.06 -9.65 -6.60
CA THR A 43 -8.48 -9.33 -6.39
C THR A 43 -8.64 -7.87 -5.93
N GLY A 44 -7.75 -7.39 -5.04
CA GLY A 44 -7.74 -5.99 -4.64
C GLY A 44 -6.52 -5.58 -3.86
N THR A 45 -6.41 -4.27 -3.62
CA THR A 45 -5.31 -3.63 -2.91
C THR A 45 -5.85 -2.62 -1.92
N GLY A 46 -5.23 -2.54 -0.75
CA GLY A 46 -5.40 -1.49 0.24
C GLY A 46 -4.08 -0.78 0.55
N VAL A 47 -4.17 0.42 1.11
CA VAL A 47 -3.02 1.18 1.61
C VAL A 47 -3.35 1.69 3.01
N MET A 48 -2.44 1.45 3.93
CA MET A 48 -2.44 2.09 5.25
C MET A 48 -1.28 3.07 5.34
N LEU A 49 -1.51 4.26 5.92
CA LEU A 49 -0.48 5.23 6.25
C LEU A 49 -0.65 5.70 7.70
N ALA A 50 0.44 6.01 8.38
CA ALA A 50 0.45 6.56 9.71
C ALA A 50 -0.06 8.01 9.70
N ASP A 51 -0.94 8.34 10.63
CA ASP A 51 -1.34 9.71 10.92
C ASP A 51 -0.30 10.45 11.77
N ASP A 52 -0.59 11.70 12.13
CA ASP A 52 0.30 12.55 12.95
C ASP A 52 0.59 11.97 14.35
N ASP A 53 -0.29 11.09 14.85
CA ASP A 53 -0.14 10.39 16.13
C ASP A 53 0.59 9.03 15.97
N ALA A 54 1.17 8.78 14.79
CA ALA A 54 1.82 7.52 14.40
C ALA A 54 0.89 6.31 14.43
N VAL A 55 -0.42 6.51 14.28
CA VAL A 55 -1.40 5.43 14.20
C VAL A 55 -1.67 5.12 12.74
N LEU A 56 -1.55 3.84 12.36
CA LEU A 56 -1.87 3.39 11.01
C LEU A 56 -3.37 3.55 10.73
N ARG A 57 -3.69 4.30 9.68
CA ARG A 57 -5.02 4.53 9.14
C ARG A 57 -5.07 4.00 7.73
N TYR A 58 -6.17 3.35 7.40
CA TYR A 58 -6.47 3.06 6.01
C TYR A 58 -6.73 4.36 5.23
N VAL A 59 -6.11 4.51 4.05
CA VAL A 59 -6.25 5.70 3.20
C VAL A 59 -6.80 5.43 1.81
N SER A 60 -6.74 4.19 1.32
CA SER A 60 -7.25 3.80 -0.01
C SER A 60 -7.38 2.31 -0.19
N ALA A 61 -8.43 1.86 -0.89
CA ALA A 61 -8.73 0.49 -1.28
C ALA A 61 -9.41 0.50 -2.62
N THR A 62 -9.11 -0.52 -3.40
CA THR A 62 -9.71 -0.71 -4.72
C THR A 62 -11.11 -1.31 -4.66
N ASP A 63 -11.51 -1.91 -3.53
CA ASP A 63 -12.83 -2.52 -3.39
C ASP A 63 -13.31 -2.55 -1.90
N PRO A 64 -14.59 -2.87 -1.64
CA PRO A 64 -15.14 -2.91 -0.28
C PRO A 64 -14.54 -4.00 0.63
N VAL A 65 -14.00 -5.08 0.07
CA VAL A 65 -13.37 -6.18 0.81
C VAL A 65 -11.98 -5.78 1.29
N ALA A 66 -11.17 -5.14 0.44
CA ALA A 66 -9.92 -4.50 0.84
C ALA A 66 -10.18 -3.45 1.93
N ALA A 67 -11.15 -2.54 1.73
CA ALA A 67 -11.49 -1.55 2.77
C ALA A 67 -11.82 -2.23 4.12
N ARG A 68 -12.60 -3.31 4.08
CA ARG A 68 -12.98 -4.05 5.29
C ARG A 68 -11.79 -4.73 5.97
N LEU A 69 -10.87 -5.30 5.19
CA LEU A 69 -9.62 -5.89 5.69
C LEU A 69 -8.80 -4.83 6.44
N GLU A 70 -8.64 -3.64 5.87
CA GLU A 70 -7.83 -2.58 6.48
C GLU A 70 -8.50 -1.99 7.73
N GLU A 71 -9.81 -1.79 7.70
CA GLU A 71 -10.58 -1.37 8.89
C GLU A 71 -10.38 -2.32 10.08
N ILE A 72 -10.37 -3.63 9.84
CA ILE A 72 -10.19 -4.61 10.92
C ILE A 72 -8.79 -4.49 11.52
N GLN A 73 -7.77 -4.34 10.68
CA GLN A 73 -6.39 -4.21 11.15
C GLN A 73 -6.16 -2.88 11.88
N GLU A 74 -6.73 -1.80 11.36
CA GLU A 74 -6.72 -0.49 12.00
C GLU A 74 -7.39 -0.55 13.39
N GLN A 75 -8.58 -1.14 13.49
CA GLN A 75 -9.35 -1.17 14.74
C GLN A 75 -8.73 -2.08 15.80
N THR A 76 -8.09 -3.17 15.37
CA THR A 76 -7.58 -4.20 16.28
C THR A 76 -6.10 -4.02 16.60
N GLY A 77 -5.37 -3.26 15.78
CA GLY A 77 -3.93 -3.10 15.87
C GLY A 77 -3.16 -4.41 15.61
N VAL A 78 -3.78 -5.38 14.93
CA VAL A 78 -3.21 -6.70 14.64
C VAL A 78 -3.51 -7.07 13.21
N GLY A 79 -2.53 -7.64 12.51
CA GLY A 79 -2.71 -8.22 11.20
C GLY A 79 -1.45 -8.16 10.35
N PRO A 80 -1.46 -8.81 9.17
CA PRO A 80 -0.32 -8.82 8.26
C PRO A 80 0.23 -7.42 7.94
N CYS A 81 -0.65 -6.43 7.76
CA CYS A 81 -0.30 -5.07 7.37
C CYS A 81 0.32 -4.30 8.52
N ILE A 82 -0.13 -4.56 9.76
CA ILE A 82 0.50 -4.02 10.96
C ILE A 82 1.89 -4.63 11.15
N ASP A 83 2.00 -5.95 11.06
CA ASP A 83 3.27 -6.67 11.21
C ASP A 83 4.28 -6.26 10.15
N CYS A 84 3.83 -5.99 8.92
CA CYS A 84 4.63 -5.46 7.81
C CYS A 84 5.31 -4.14 8.20
N VAL A 85 4.54 -3.18 8.74
CA VAL A 85 5.07 -1.89 9.19
C VAL A 85 6.01 -2.05 10.38
N VAL A 86 5.63 -2.86 11.36
CA VAL A 86 6.41 -3.08 12.59
C VAL A 86 7.75 -3.76 12.29
N ALA A 87 7.76 -4.77 11.43
CA ALA A 87 8.97 -5.49 11.03
C ALA A 87 9.79 -4.73 9.97
N ASN A 88 9.17 -3.80 9.25
CA ASN A 88 9.73 -3.18 8.04
C ASN A 88 10.15 -4.22 6.99
N GLU A 89 9.31 -5.24 6.80
CA GLU A 89 9.57 -6.39 5.93
C GLU A 89 8.31 -6.77 5.15
N LEU A 90 8.50 -7.42 4.00
CA LEU A 90 7.39 -8.06 3.29
C LEU A 90 6.77 -9.14 4.18
N VAL A 91 5.47 -9.07 4.39
CA VAL A 91 4.70 -10.07 5.14
C VAL A 91 3.73 -10.75 4.18
N ILE A 92 3.80 -12.08 4.09
CA ILE A 92 2.93 -12.87 3.22
C ILE A 92 2.13 -13.87 4.04
N THR A 93 0.87 -14.07 3.66
CA THR A 93 0.09 -15.23 4.02
C THR A 93 -0.49 -15.89 2.76
N GLN A 94 -0.38 -17.22 2.72
CA GLN A 94 -0.97 -18.02 1.65
C GLN A 94 -2.43 -18.36 1.94
N ASP A 95 -2.87 -18.30 3.20
CA ASP A 95 -4.27 -18.43 3.58
C ASP A 95 -4.52 -17.76 4.94
N LEU A 96 -4.95 -16.49 4.92
CA LEU A 96 -5.25 -15.67 6.09
C LEU A 96 -6.29 -16.32 7.01
N THR A 97 -7.20 -17.12 6.47
CA THR A 97 -8.23 -17.81 7.25
C THR A 97 -7.67 -19.01 8.04
N ALA A 98 -6.50 -19.50 7.64
CA ALA A 98 -5.80 -20.63 8.26
C ALA A 98 -4.47 -20.20 8.94
N ASP A 99 -4.15 -18.91 8.96
CA ASP A 99 -2.90 -18.39 9.49
C ASP A 99 -3.00 -18.13 11.01
N ASP A 100 -2.32 -18.96 11.80
CA ASP A 100 -2.33 -18.89 13.26
C ASP A 100 -1.62 -17.63 13.82
N ARG A 101 -0.93 -16.84 12.98
CA ARG A 101 -0.35 -15.54 13.40
C ARG A 101 -1.43 -14.51 13.66
N TRP A 102 -2.53 -14.51 12.89
CA TRP A 102 -3.60 -13.51 12.99
C TRP A 102 -5.00 -14.14 13.05
N PRO A 103 -5.28 -15.00 14.04
CA PRO A 103 -6.52 -15.76 14.10
C PRO A 103 -7.75 -14.87 14.31
N LEU A 104 -7.56 -13.66 14.85
CA LEU A 104 -8.63 -12.66 14.99
C LEU A 104 -9.02 -12.07 13.62
N VAL A 105 -8.04 -11.69 12.81
CA VAL A 105 -8.25 -11.14 11.46
C VAL A 105 -8.85 -12.20 10.54
N GLY A 106 -8.27 -13.41 10.52
CA GLY A 106 -8.75 -14.53 9.72
C GLY A 106 -10.20 -14.91 10.03
N ARG A 107 -10.61 -14.91 11.30
CA ARG A 107 -12.02 -15.12 11.68
C ARG A 107 -12.93 -13.97 11.29
N ALA A 108 -12.48 -12.72 11.43
CA ALA A 108 -13.29 -11.55 11.12
C ALA A 108 -13.55 -11.40 9.61
N LEU A 109 -12.63 -11.91 8.77
CA LEU A 109 -12.74 -11.94 7.31
C LEU A 109 -13.21 -13.30 6.76
N ALA A 110 -13.61 -14.23 7.63
CA ALA A 110 -14.11 -15.52 7.19
C ALA A 110 -15.35 -15.34 6.29
N GLY A 111 -15.25 -15.80 5.04
CA GLY A 111 -16.30 -15.64 4.03
C GLY A 111 -16.34 -14.28 3.32
N ALA A 112 -15.44 -13.34 3.66
CA ALA A 112 -15.32 -12.05 2.96
C ALA A 112 -14.54 -12.15 1.64
N GLY A 113 -13.87 -13.29 1.39
CA GLY A 113 -13.11 -13.51 0.16
C GLY A 113 -11.65 -13.04 0.22
N VAL A 114 -11.11 -12.72 1.38
CA VAL A 114 -9.67 -12.50 1.57
C VAL A 114 -9.02 -13.83 1.95
N ARG A 115 -8.22 -14.41 1.04
CA ARG A 115 -7.57 -15.69 1.27
C ARG A 115 -6.07 -15.54 1.34
N SER A 116 -5.39 -15.05 0.32
CA SER A 116 -3.95 -14.79 0.40
C SER A 116 -3.70 -13.29 0.41
N LEU A 117 -2.57 -12.86 0.98
CA LEU A 117 -2.23 -11.45 1.11
C LEU A 117 -0.72 -11.23 1.19
N ILE A 118 -0.26 -10.14 0.56
CA ILE A 118 1.08 -9.56 0.72
C ILE A 118 0.92 -8.16 1.32
N GLY A 119 1.54 -7.93 2.48
CA GLY A 119 1.80 -6.59 3.01
C GLY A 119 3.22 -6.18 2.65
N ALA A 120 3.38 -5.02 2.03
CA ALA A 120 4.66 -4.46 1.64
C ALA A 120 4.88 -3.08 2.26
N PRO A 121 6.05 -2.81 2.88
CA PRO A 121 6.24 -1.58 3.65
C PRO A 121 6.34 -0.38 2.72
N VAL A 122 5.63 0.69 3.06
CA VAL A 122 5.72 2.00 2.41
C VAL A 122 6.60 2.89 3.27
N LEU A 123 7.64 3.45 2.65
CA LEU A 123 8.69 4.18 3.35
C LEU A 123 8.65 5.67 3.02
N LEU A 124 9.04 6.50 3.98
CA LEU A 124 9.35 7.90 3.76
C LEU A 124 10.66 8.22 4.47
N GLY A 125 11.66 8.70 3.72
CA GLY A 125 13.00 8.92 4.26
C GLY A 125 13.66 7.67 4.84
N GLY A 126 13.27 6.47 4.36
CA GLY A 126 13.77 5.18 4.83
C GLY A 126 13.09 4.62 6.09
N ALA A 127 12.13 5.34 6.68
CA ALA A 127 11.32 4.85 7.80
C ALA A 127 9.97 4.33 7.30
N PRO A 128 9.46 3.19 7.81
CA PRO A 128 8.14 2.71 7.44
C PRO A 128 7.06 3.65 7.99
N ILE A 129 6.27 4.21 7.07
CA ILE A 129 5.13 5.09 7.39
C ILE A 129 3.80 4.40 7.11
N GLY A 130 3.80 3.17 6.62
CA GLY A 130 2.58 2.52 6.16
C GLY A 130 2.86 1.23 5.40
N SER A 131 1.82 0.69 4.79
CA SER A 131 1.88 -0.56 4.04
C SER A 131 1.00 -0.50 2.80
N LEU A 132 1.49 -1.09 1.72
CA LEU A 132 0.76 -1.42 0.49
C LEU A 132 0.37 -2.89 0.58
N ASN A 133 -0.92 -3.19 0.49
CA ASN A 133 -1.48 -4.45 0.91
C ASN A 133 -2.28 -5.07 -0.24
N VAL A 134 -1.76 -6.12 -0.83
CA VAL A 134 -2.36 -6.79 -2.00
C VAL A 134 -2.98 -8.10 -1.54
N TYR A 135 -4.26 -8.32 -1.85
CA TYR A 135 -4.96 -9.55 -1.48
C TYR A 135 -5.57 -10.27 -2.68
N ASP A 136 -5.74 -11.58 -2.51
CA ASP A 136 -6.44 -12.42 -3.48
C ASP A 136 -7.48 -13.32 -2.81
N ALA A 137 -8.54 -13.62 -3.56
CA ALA A 137 -9.59 -14.55 -3.16
C ALA A 137 -9.17 -16.03 -3.26
N GLU A 138 -8.06 -16.33 -3.91
CA GLU A 138 -7.46 -17.66 -3.95
C GLU A 138 -6.37 -17.82 -2.86
N PRO A 139 -6.37 -18.94 -2.12
CA PRO A 139 -5.23 -19.29 -1.27
C PRO A 139 -4.05 -19.75 -2.12
N GLY A 140 -2.83 -19.59 -1.63
CA GLY A 140 -1.62 -20.10 -2.29
C GLY A 140 -1.22 -19.33 -3.57
N ARG A 141 -1.73 -18.10 -3.75
CA ARG A 141 -1.61 -17.35 -5.01
C ARG A 141 -0.21 -16.77 -5.27
N TRP A 142 0.56 -16.50 -4.21
CA TRP A 142 1.78 -15.69 -4.29
C TRP A 142 3.03 -16.56 -4.38
N ASP A 143 3.83 -16.35 -5.42
CA ASP A 143 5.18 -16.92 -5.55
C ASP A 143 6.28 -15.86 -5.37
N ASP A 144 7.55 -16.28 -5.36
CA ASP A 144 8.69 -15.38 -5.14
C ASP A 144 8.75 -14.22 -6.15
N SER A 145 8.22 -14.41 -7.37
CA SER A 145 8.15 -13.37 -8.38
C SER A 145 7.11 -12.31 -8.01
N ASP A 146 5.94 -12.74 -7.49
CA ASP A 146 4.91 -11.84 -6.98
C ASP A 146 5.44 -11.05 -5.76
N LEU A 147 6.20 -11.69 -4.86
CA LEU A 147 6.84 -11.02 -3.73
C LEU A 147 7.83 -9.94 -4.18
N HIS A 148 8.66 -10.27 -5.18
CA HIS A 148 9.60 -9.30 -5.75
C HIS A 148 8.87 -8.11 -6.37
N ALA A 149 7.79 -8.37 -7.12
CA ALA A 149 6.97 -7.34 -7.73
C ALA A 149 6.30 -6.43 -6.68
N ALA A 150 5.72 -7.01 -5.62
CA ALA A 150 5.14 -6.24 -4.53
C ALA A 150 6.17 -5.33 -3.84
N GLY A 151 7.40 -5.81 -3.65
CA GLY A 151 8.49 -5.00 -3.11
C GLY A 151 8.88 -3.83 -4.00
N VAL A 152 8.98 -4.04 -5.32
CA VAL A 152 9.27 -2.96 -6.28
C VAL A 152 8.12 -1.95 -6.33
N LEU A 153 6.88 -2.43 -6.35
CA LEU A 153 5.69 -1.59 -6.34
C LEU A 153 5.61 -0.72 -5.09
N ALA A 154 5.88 -1.28 -3.91
CA ALA A 154 5.92 -0.52 -2.66
C ALA A 154 7.05 0.53 -2.66
N ALA A 155 8.22 0.21 -3.23
CA ALA A 155 9.31 1.16 -3.38
C ALA A 155 8.94 2.32 -4.33
N SER A 156 8.28 2.04 -5.45
CA SER A 156 7.79 3.06 -6.38
C SER A 156 6.72 3.94 -5.76
N PHE A 157 5.77 3.33 -5.03
CA PHE A 157 4.76 4.05 -4.27
C PHE A 157 5.39 4.96 -3.21
N SER A 158 6.41 4.48 -2.49
CA SER A 158 7.20 5.27 -1.53
C SER A 158 7.87 6.48 -2.20
N ALA A 159 8.47 6.29 -3.37
CA ALA A 159 9.11 7.36 -4.13
C ALA A 159 8.10 8.42 -4.60
N LEU A 160 6.90 8.01 -5.04
CA LEU A 160 5.82 8.93 -5.39
C LEU A 160 5.36 9.77 -4.21
N LEU A 161 5.15 9.15 -3.05
CA LEU A 161 4.78 9.87 -1.83
C LEU A 161 5.88 10.85 -1.43
N GLU A 162 7.15 10.45 -1.49
CA GLU A 162 8.27 11.33 -1.19
C GLU A 162 8.31 12.55 -2.14
N GLN A 163 8.08 12.33 -3.44
CA GLN A 163 7.98 13.41 -4.42
C GLN A 163 6.80 14.34 -4.12
N ALA A 164 5.63 13.79 -3.80
CA ALA A 164 4.43 14.56 -3.48
C ALA A 164 4.64 15.45 -2.24
N VAL A 165 5.28 14.90 -1.20
CA VAL A 165 5.64 15.66 0.02
C VAL A 165 6.63 16.78 -0.30
N ARG A 166 7.64 16.52 -1.14
CA ARG A 166 8.64 17.52 -1.55
C ARG A 166 8.01 18.68 -2.33
N VAL A 167 7.15 18.39 -3.31
CA VAL A 167 6.44 19.42 -4.10
C VAL A 167 5.61 20.32 -3.18
N ARG A 168 4.77 19.71 -2.32
CA ARG A 168 3.91 20.44 -1.38
C ARG A 168 4.69 21.29 -0.36
N SER A 169 5.86 20.81 0.06
CA SER A 169 6.74 21.55 0.97
C SER A 169 7.39 22.75 0.28
N GLY A 170 7.77 22.60 -1.00
CA GLY A 170 8.29 23.68 -1.83
C GLY A 170 7.26 24.81 -2.01
N ASP A 171 6.04 24.46 -2.40
CA ASP A 171 4.95 25.42 -2.58
C ASP A 171 4.66 26.21 -1.29
N ARG A 172 4.62 25.53 -0.14
CA ARG A 172 4.45 26.17 1.18
C ARG A 172 5.55 27.16 1.50
N LEU A 173 6.81 26.85 1.18
CA LEU A 173 7.94 27.75 1.43
C LEU A 173 7.88 28.99 0.54
N VAL A 174 7.54 28.82 -0.74
CA VAL A 174 7.35 29.93 -1.69
C VAL A 174 6.22 30.85 -1.21
N ASP A 175 5.09 30.30 -0.81
CA ASP A 175 3.96 31.02 -0.21
C ASP A 175 4.37 31.84 1.03
N GLN A 176 5.17 31.24 1.92
CA GLN A 176 5.65 31.91 3.13
C GLN A 176 6.60 33.07 2.83
N LEU A 177 7.49 32.91 1.85
CA LEU A 177 8.42 33.96 1.42
C LEU A 177 7.68 35.11 0.75
N GLN A 178 6.68 34.83 -0.09
CA GLN A 178 5.85 35.86 -0.72
C GLN A 178 5.10 36.68 0.33
N ARG A 179 4.42 36.02 1.27
CA ARG A 179 3.70 36.71 2.37
C ARG A 179 4.60 37.51 3.31
N ALA A 180 5.90 37.21 3.39
CA ALA A 180 6.86 37.92 4.24
C ALA A 180 7.51 39.13 3.53
N LEU A 181 7.39 39.21 2.19
CA LEU A 181 7.90 40.31 1.36
C LEU A 181 6.82 41.34 1.02
N ASP A 182 5.54 41.03 1.28
CA ASP A 182 4.39 41.93 1.23
C ASP A 182 4.14 42.65 2.58
#